data_AF-A0AA86LRQ5-F1
#
_entry.id   AF-A0AA86LRQ5-F1
#
_cell.length_a   1.000
_cell.length_b   1.000
_cell.length_c   1.000
_cell.angle_alpha   90.00
_cell.angle_beta   90.00
_cell.angle_gamma   90.00
#
_symmetry.space_group_name_H-M   'P 1'
#
loop_
_entity.id
_entity.type
_entity.pdbx_description
1 polymer ?
#
loop_
_entity_poly.entity_id
_entity_poly.type
_entity_poly.pdbx_seq_one_letter_code
_entity_poly.pdbx_strand_id
1 'polypeptide(L)'
;MEEKQSKFSRGLLLFFIGATALFFIVLIVLFLMSTFGKSEKEAVALLAGNHYAIVKEENSYTLYDQKENKPILKDVNGYFGARNIRSYVKNDTELVSIDEKEEEYTTKPLEKATQAEKDMFKKMKKLD
;
A
#
# COMPACT_ATOMS: atom_id res chain seq x y z
N MET A 1 -29.70 32.73 46.55
CA MET A 1 -28.47 32.64 45.71
C MET A 1 -28.20 31.22 45.22
N GLU A 2 -28.68 30.17 45.91
CA GLU A 2 -28.44 28.75 45.54
C GLU A 2 -29.05 28.30 44.21
N GLU A 3 -30.24 28.78 43.83
CA GLU A 3 -30.94 28.32 42.61
C GLU A 3 -30.21 28.72 41.31
N LYS A 4 -29.52 29.87 41.32
CA LYS A 4 -28.76 30.39 40.17
C LYS A 4 -27.46 29.62 39.95
N GLN A 5 -26.83 29.16 41.04
CA GLN A 5 -25.62 28.33 41.02
C GLN A 5 -25.90 26.90 40.53
N SER A 6 -27.07 26.34 40.88
CA SER A 6 -27.54 25.02 40.43
C SER A 6 -27.86 24.96 38.92
N LYS A 7 -28.45 26.01 38.36
CA LYS A 7 -28.71 26.10 36.90
C LYS A 7 -27.41 26.27 36.10
N PHE A 8 -26.45 27.02 36.63
CA PHE A 8 -25.13 27.21 36.03
C PHE A 8 -24.29 25.92 36.03
N SER A 9 -24.28 25.18 37.14
CA SER A 9 -23.55 23.90 37.23
C SER A 9 -24.13 22.81 36.32
N ARG A 10 -25.46 22.78 36.16
CA ARG A 10 -26.14 21.88 35.20
C ARG A 10 -25.83 22.24 33.74
N GLY A 11 -25.83 23.54 33.41
CA GLY A 11 -25.45 24.00 32.07
C GLY A 11 -24.00 23.69 31.72
N LEU A 12 -23.10 23.85 32.70
CA LEU A 12 -21.69 23.49 32.56
C LEU A 12 -21.50 21.98 32.38
N LEU A 13 -22.24 21.16 33.13
CA LEU A 13 -22.24 19.70 32.99
C LEU A 13 -22.70 19.26 31.60
N LEU A 14 -23.79 19.84 31.08
CA LEU A 14 -24.29 19.57 29.73
C LEU A 14 -23.30 19.98 28.65
N PHE A 15 -22.58 21.09 28.84
CA PHE A 15 -21.51 21.51 27.94
C PHE A 15 -20.37 20.50 27.90
N PHE A 16 -19.90 20.01 29.06
CA PHE A 16 -18.86 18.99 29.12
C PHE A 16 -19.30 17.67 28.47
N ILE A 17 -20.53 17.21 28.73
CA ILE A 17 -21.07 16.00 28.10
C ILE A 17 -21.13 16.17 26.58
N GLY A 18 -21.60 17.32 26.09
CA GLY A 18 -21.64 17.63 24.65
C GLY A 18 -20.24 17.69 24.03
N ALA A 19 -19.29 18.34 24.68
CA ALA A 19 -17.90 18.43 24.20
C ALA A 19 -17.21 17.06 24.17
N THR A 20 -17.42 16.23 25.20
CA THR A 20 -16.90 14.87 25.25
C THR A 20 -17.52 13.98 24.16
N ALA A 21 -18.83 14.06 23.95
CA ALA A 21 -19.50 13.34 22.88
C ALA A 21 -18.96 13.74 21.50
N LEU A 22 -18.79 15.05 21.26
CA LEU A 22 -18.23 15.56 20.01
C LEU A 22 -16.79 15.07 19.80
N PHE A 23 -15.97 15.08 20.85
CA PHE A 23 -14.59 14.58 20.81
C PHE A 23 -14.53 13.11 20.39
N PHE A 24 -15.38 12.26 20.98
CA PHE A 24 -15.45 10.84 20.60
C PHE A 24 -15.97 10.64 19.17
N ILE A 25 -16.94 11.44 18.71
CA ILE A 25 -17.42 11.38 17.32
C ILE A 25 -16.27 11.70 16.36
N VAL A 26 -15.48 12.74 16.63
CA VAL A 26 -14.31 13.10 15.80
C VAL A 26 -13.28 11.97 15.78
N LEU A 27 -12.98 11.37 16.93
CA LEU A 27 -12.07 10.23 17.01
C LEU A 27 -12.56 9.02 16.20
N ILE A 28 -13.85 8.71 16.28
CA ILE A 28 -14.45 7.61 15.50
C ILE A 28 -14.32 7.92 14.00
N VAL A 29 -14.61 9.14 13.55
CA VAL A 29 -14.48 9.51 12.13
C VAL A 29 -13.02 9.39 11.65
N LEU A 30 -12.05 9.85 12.44
CA LEU A 30 -10.63 9.69 12.11
C LEU A 30 -10.19 8.22 12.09
N PHE A 31 -10.71 7.39 12.99
CA PHE A 31 -10.46 5.95 13.03
C PHE A 31 -11.08 5.22 11.83
N LEU A 32 -12.28 5.60 11.43
CA LEU A 32 -12.91 5.06 10.22
C LEU A 32 -12.12 5.49 8.98
N MET A 33 -11.69 6.75 8.86
CA MET A 33 -10.83 7.20 7.76
C MET A 33 -9.49 6.45 7.70
N SER A 34 -8.88 6.11 8.85
CA SER A 34 -7.61 5.37 8.87
C SER A 34 -7.75 3.90 8.47
N THR A 35 -8.95 3.33 8.59
CA THR A 35 -9.22 1.92 8.29
C THR A 35 -9.78 1.72 6.88
N PHE A 36 -10.60 2.65 6.36
CA PHE A 36 -11.20 2.55 5.02
C PHE A 36 -10.23 2.79 3.85
N GLY A 37 -8.98 3.20 4.10
CA GLY A 37 -7.98 3.43 3.05
C GLY A 37 -7.18 2.19 2.63
N LYS A 38 -7.22 1.11 3.42
CA LYS A 38 -6.53 -0.14 3.07
C LYS A 38 -7.50 -1.07 2.35
N SER A 39 -7.68 -0.86 1.05
CA SER A 39 -8.19 -1.97 0.24
C SER A 39 -7.19 -3.11 0.43
N GLU A 40 -7.62 -4.24 1.00
CA GLU A 40 -6.88 -5.51 0.96
C GLU A 40 -6.88 -5.99 -0.49
N LYS A 41 -6.14 -5.25 -1.30
CA LYS A 41 -5.79 -5.57 -2.66
C LYS A 41 -4.95 -6.83 -2.56
N GLU A 42 -5.52 -7.96 -2.96
CA GLU A 42 -4.91 -9.28 -2.76
C GLU A 42 -3.54 -9.32 -3.45
N ALA A 43 -2.49 -9.38 -2.63
CA ALA A 43 -1.12 -9.40 -3.13
C ALA A 43 -0.78 -10.81 -3.61
N VAL A 44 -0.50 -10.94 -4.91
CA VAL A 44 -0.11 -12.23 -5.53
C VAL A 44 1.36 -12.54 -5.34
N ALA A 45 2.18 -11.52 -5.04
CA ALA A 45 3.58 -11.67 -4.69
C ALA A 45 4.03 -10.53 -3.77
N LEU A 46 4.84 -10.87 -2.79
CA LEU A 46 5.52 -9.93 -1.89
C LEU A 46 7.02 -10.02 -2.14
N LEU A 47 7.66 -8.86 -2.31
CA LEU A 47 9.06 -8.70 -2.69
C LEU A 47 9.75 -7.73 -1.72
N ALA A 48 11.06 -7.88 -1.54
CA ALA A 48 11.90 -7.10 -0.63
C ALA A 48 11.27 -6.94 0.76
N GLY A 49 11.04 -8.06 1.46
CA GLY A 49 10.48 -8.01 2.82
C GLY A 49 9.08 -7.39 2.93
N ASN A 50 8.28 -7.49 1.86
CA ASN A 50 6.94 -6.89 1.70
C ASN A 50 6.95 -5.37 1.43
N HIS A 51 8.10 -4.76 1.14
CA HIS A 51 8.12 -3.35 0.72
C HIS A 51 7.43 -3.18 -0.64
N TYR A 52 7.63 -4.13 -1.56
CA TYR A 52 6.96 -4.12 -2.86
C TYR A 52 5.98 -5.28 -2.99
N ALA A 53 4.84 -5.03 -3.63
CA ALA A 53 3.84 -6.05 -3.86
C ALA A 53 3.28 -6.00 -5.26
N ILE A 54 3.12 -7.16 -5.86
CA ILE A 54 2.31 -7.31 -7.07
C ILE A 54 0.89 -7.60 -6.62
N VAL A 55 -0.02 -6.77 -7.08
CA VAL A 55 -1.41 -6.75 -6.63
C VAL A 55 -2.31 -7.03 -7.81
N LYS A 56 -3.31 -7.89 -7.61
CA LYS A 56 -4.36 -8.12 -8.60
C LYS A 56 -5.37 -6.97 -8.57
N GLU A 57 -5.58 -6.35 -9.72
CA GLU A 57 -6.66 -5.41 -10.00
C GLU A 57 -7.72 -6.08 -10.88
N GLU A 58 -8.81 -5.38 -11.22
CA GLU A 58 -9.97 -6.00 -11.90
C GLU A 58 -9.60 -6.79 -13.15
N ASN A 59 -8.67 -6.29 -13.97
CA ASN A 59 -8.27 -6.90 -15.25
C ASN A 59 -6.75 -6.95 -15.46
N SER A 60 -5.95 -6.63 -14.46
CA SER A 60 -4.49 -6.56 -14.60
C SER A 60 -3.79 -6.74 -13.27
N TYR A 61 -2.46 -6.80 -13.32
CA TYR A 61 -1.62 -6.81 -12.12
C TYR A 61 -0.75 -5.57 -12.12
N THR A 62 -0.64 -4.93 -10.95
CA THR A 62 0.17 -3.73 -10.78
C THR A 62 1.18 -3.96 -9.66
N LEU A 63 2.44 -3.63 -9.92
CA LEU A 63 3.49 -3.57 -8.91
C LEU A 63 3.37 -2.24 -8.16
N TYR A 64 3.30 -2.31 -6.85
CA TYR A 64 3.20 -1.18 -5.95
C TYR A 64 4.39 -1.09 -5.00
N ASP A 65 4.77 0.14 -4.69
CA ASP A 65 5.42 0.49 -3.44
C ASP A 65 4.36 0.49 -2.33
N GLN A 66 4.47 -0.42 -1.36
CA GLN A 66 3.50 -0.51 -0.26
C GLN A 66 3.66 0.60 0.78
N LYS A 67 4.85 1.19 0.92
CA LYS A 67 5.08 2.30 1.87
C LYS A 67 4.48 3.59 1.34
N GLU A 68 4.67 3.87 0.04
CA GLU A 68 4.15 5.08 -0.61
C GLU A 68 2.74 4.91 -1.19
N ASN A 69 2.23 3.68 -1.25
CA ASN A 69 0.98 3.32 -1.94
C ASN A 69 0.97 3.80 -3.40
N LYS A 70 2.12 3.70 -4.08
CA LYS A 70 2.35 4.26 -5.40
C LYS A 70 2.55 3.15 -6.44
N PRO A 71 1.87 3.20 -7.60
CA PRO A 71 2.12 2.24 -8.66
C PRO A 71 3.50 2.49 -9.29
N ILE A 72 4.30 1.42 -9.38
CA ILE A 72 5.62 1.41 -10.00
C ILE A 72 5.53 0.92 -11.44
N LEU A 73 4.84 -0.21 -11.64
CA LEU A 73 4.71 -0.85 -12.95
C LEU A 73 3.30 -1.38 -13.13
N LYS A 74 2.61 -0.93 -14.18
CA LYS A 74 1.28 -1.40 -14.56
C LYS A 74 1.38 -2.57 -15.54
N ASP A 75 0.29 -3.33 -15.64
CA ASP A 75 0.11 -4.43 -16.59
C ASP A 75 1.21 -5.49 -16.48
N VAL A 76 1.59 -5.79 -15.24
CA VAL A 76 2.59 -6.80 -14.91
C VAL A 76 2.10 -8.16 -15.42
N ASN A 77 2.91 -8.78 -16.28
CA ASN A 77 2.59 -10.08 -16.87
C ASN A 77 3.61 -11.17 -16.51
N GLY A 78 4.64 -10.82 -15.74
CA GLY A 78 5.59 -11.80 -15.24
C GLY A 78 6.48 -11.28 -14.13
N TYR A 79 6.86 -12.19 -13.25
CA TYR A 79 7.81 -11.91 -12.18
C TYR A 79 8.69 -13.11 -11.84
N PHE A 80 9.85 -12.81 -11.26
CA PHE A 80 10.76 -13.77 -10.69
C PHE A 80 11.21 -13.25 -9.33
N GLY A 81 10.75 -13.89 -8.26
CA GLY A 81 11.15 -13.58 -6.89
C GLY A 81 12.35 -14.44 -6.49
N ALA A 82 13.54 -13.84 -6.38
CA ALA A 82 14.70 -14.52 -5.81
C ALA A 82 15.00 -13.98 -4.42
N ARG A 83 14.64 -14.76 -3.40
CA ARG A 83 14.89 -14.42 -2.00
C ARG A 83 16.37 -14.03 -1.81
N ASN A 84 16.61 -12.82 -1.31
CA ASN A 84 17.90 -12.28 -0.87
C ASN A 84 18.92 -11.88 -1.95
N ILE A 85 18.53 -11.75 -3.22
CA ILE A 85 19.42 -11.20 -4.26
C ILE A 85 18.70 -10.09 -5.02
N ARG A 86 17.96 -10.45 -6.06
CA ARG A 86 17.29 -9.49 -6.93
C ARG A 86 16.04 -10.11 -7.50
N SER A 87 14.92 -9.45 -7.28
CA SER A 87 13.66 -9.81 -7.90
C SER A 87 13.46 -9.03 -9.18
N TYR A 88 12.76 -9.63 -10.13
CA TYR A 88 12.49 -9.02 -11.43
C TYR A 88 10.99 -9.06 -11.69
N VAL A 89 10.45 -7.95 -12.17
CA VAL A 89 9.03 -7.80 -12.51
C VAL A 89 8.97 -7.14 -13.87
N LYS A 90 8.11 -7.63 -14.77
CA LYS A 90 8.02 -7.07 -16.12
C LYS A 90 6.59 -6.94 -16.61
N ASN A 91 6.41 -6.06 -17.57
CA ASN A 91 5.29 -6.06 -18.51
C ASN A 91 5.84 -6.28 -19.94
N ASP A 92 5.12 -5.81 -20.95
CA ASP A 92 5.53 -5.94 -22.35
C ASP A 92 6.62 -4.95 -22.77
N THR A 93 6.79 -3.84 -22.07
CA THR A 93 7.65 -2.72 -22.48
C THR A 93 8.81 -2.45 -21.52
N GLU A 94 8.67 -2.81 -20.25
CA GLU A 94 9.57 -2.42 -19.17
C GLU A 94 9.90 -3.60 -18.25
N LEU A 95 11.09 -3.50 -17.66
CA LEU A 95 11.62 -4.39 -16.63
C LEU A 95 11.94 -3.56 -15.40
N VAL A 96 11.41 -4.00 -14.26
CA VAL A 96 11.75 -3.51 -12.93
C VAL A 96 12.61 -4.54 -12.22
N SER A 97 13.78 -4.12 -11.76
CA SER A 97 14.71 -4.92 -10.99
C SER A 97 14.75 -4.38 -9.56
N ILE A 98 14.43 -5.24 -8.59
CA ILE A 98 14.32 -4.90 -7.17
C ILE A 98 15.48 -5.57 -6.42
N ASP A 99 16.32 -4.78 -5.77
CA ASP A 99 17.27 -5.29 -4.79
C ASP A 99 16.54 -5.69 -3.51
N GLU A 100 16.59 -6.98 -3.17
CA GLU A 100 15.84 -7.52 -2.03
C GLU A 100 16.44 -7.11 -0.67
N LYS A 101 17.71 -6.67 -0.64
CA LYS A 101 18.40 -6.29 0.59
C LYS A 101 18.35 -4.79 0.84
N GLU A 102 18.66 -4.01 -0.18
CA GLU A 102 18.64 -2.54 -0.10
C GLU A 102 17.21 -1.99 -0.21
N GLU A 103 16.26 -2.84 -0.61
CA GLU A 103 14.87 -2.48 -0.89
C GLU A 103 14.74 -1.35 -1.93
N GLU A 104 15.70 -1.25 -2.85
CA GLU A 104 15.68 -0.27 -3.96
C GLU A 104 15.26 -0.93 -5.26
N TYR A 105 14.61 -0.17 -6.15
CA TYR A 105 14.28 -0.65 -7.49
C TYR A 105 14.89 0.23 -8.58
N THR A 106 15.08 -0.39 -9.75
CA THR A 106 15.46 0.30 -10.98
C THR A 106 14.55 -0.14 -12.10
N THR A 107 14.16 0.82 -12.95
CA THR A 107 13.33 0.57 -14.12
C THR A 107 14.15 0.77 -15.38
N LYS A 108 13.98 -0.13 -16.35
CA LYS A 108 14.57 -0.01 -17.68
C LYS A 108 13.61 -0.51 -18.76
N PRO A 109 13.73 -0.01 -20.00
CA PRO A 109 13.05 -0.60 -21.14
C PRO A 109 13.44 -2.08 -21.32
N LEU A 110 12.47 -2.94 -21.62
CA LEU A 110 12.67 -4.38 -21.77
C LEU A 110 13.67 -4.70 -22.91
N GLU A 111 13.70 -3.87 -23.95
CA GLU A 111 14.66 -3.96 -25.06
C GLU A 111 16.11 -3.87 -24.60
N LYS A 112 16.37 -3.06 -23.56
CA LYS A 112 17.69 -2.82 -22.97
C LYS A 112 18.04 -3.85 -21.90
N ALA A 113 17.21 -4.87 -21.69
CA ALA A 113 17.54 -5.97 -20.79
C ALA A 113 18.78 -6.72 -21.27
N THR A 114 19.67 -7.04 -20.33
CA THR A 114 20.86 -7.85 -20.57
C THR A 114 20.48 -9.27 -20.98
N GLN A 115 21.42 -10.02 -21.57
CA GLN A 115 21.15 -11.40 -21.97
C GLN A 115 20.80 -12.29 -20.76
N ALA A 116 21.46 -12.09 -19.62
CA ALA A 116 21.17 -12.80 -18.38
C ALA A 116 19.73 -12.51 -17.88
N GLU A 117 19.29 -11.26 -17.94
CA GLU A 117 17.90 -10.89 -17.60
C GLU A 117 16.91 -11.55 -18.57
N LYS A 118 17.21 -11.54 -19.88
CA LYS A 118 16.37 -12.21 -20.89
C LYS A 118 16.25 -13.72 -20.66
N ASP A 119 17.32 -14.36 -20.22
CA ASP A 119 17.27 -15.79 -19.86
C ASP A 119 16.43 -16.05 -18.61
N MET A 120 16.36 -15.09 -17.68
CA MET A 120 15.43 -15.17 -16.54
C MET A 120 13.97 -15.04 -16.96
N PHE A 121 13.64 -14.33 -18.04
CA PHE A 121 12.25 -14.21 -18.50
C PHE A 121 11.60 -15.56 -18.80
N LYS A 122 12.40 -16.55 -19.22
CA LYS A 122 11.93 -17.93 -19.46
C LYS A 122 11.56 -18.67 -18.17
N LYS A 123 12.10 -18.22 -17.03
CA LYS A 123 11.89 -18.80 -15.70
C LYS A 123 10.90 -18.00 -14.84
N MET A 124 10.43 -16.85 -15.34
CA MET A 124 9.46 -16.03 -14.64
C MET A 124 8.13 -16.77 -14.51
N LYS A 125 7.49 -16.60 -13.36
CA LYS A 125 6.09 -16.96 -13.19
C LYS A 125 5.26 -15.96 -13.98
N LYS A 126 4.44 -16.49 -14.89
CA LYS A 126 3.51 -15.70 -15.69
C LYS A 126 2.30 -15.31 -14.84
N LEU A 127 1.79 -14.13 -15.10
CA LEU A 127 0.55 -13.61 -14.53
C LEU A 127 -0.37 -13.35 -15.72
N ASP A 128 -1.46 -14.11 -15.76
CA ASP A 128 -2.52 -14.03 -16.77
C ASP A 128 -3.81 -13.50 -16.12
#